data_AF-A0A959C877-F1
#
_entry.id   AF-A0A959C877-F1
#
_cell.length_a   1.000
_cell.length_b   1.000
_cell.length_c   1.000
_cell.angle_alpha   90.00
_cell.angle_beta   90.00
_cell.angle_gamma   90.00
#
_symmetry.space_group_name_H-M   'P 1'
#
loop_
_entity.id
_entity.type
_entity.pdbx_description
1 polymer ?
#
loop_
_entity_poly.entity_id
_entity_poly.type
_entity_poly.pdbx_seq_one_letter_code
_entity_poly.pdbx_strand_id
1 'polypeptide(L)'
;GWNGFLTFGALYWMWPRIYRTELYSRQLANVHFWLGTLGIVFYAVPMYWAGWTQAMMWKEFTPEGTLAWGNFLDTVLQIKPMYAIRALGGTLFFVGVLLGVYNLFKTAQQGSFLADETAEAPARERLPAKTPANEYWHRWIERRPMQMLLWSTILIAIGGIVQIIPMVFIESQVPKISTVQPYTPLELTGRDIYIREGCVGCHSQMIRPFRDETVRYGEYSKSGEYIYDRPFLWGSKRTGPDLWREGGRNPDLWHYNHMMDPTTTSPRSIMPPYPHLAEQELDLSSLPDKITALRKLGTPYTRDFEKYAVANAREQAKTIALHLADQGVKDEGLENKEIVAIIAYLQRLGTDIKVQPTVSE
;
A
#
# COMPACT_ATOMS: atom_id res chain seq x y z
N GLY A 1 5.96 -18.34 5.96
CA GLY A 1 6.84 -19.33 6.61
C GLY A 1 6.06 -20.55 7.08
N TRP A 2 5.46 -20.48 8.26
CA TRP A 2 4.76 -21.61 8.90
C TRP A 2 3.74 -22.33 8.01
N ASN A 3 2.76 -21.62 7.43
CA ASN A 3 1.75 -22.26 6.56
C ASN A 3 2.39 -22.99 5.37
N GLY A 4 3.46 -22.44 4.79
CA GLY A 4 4.18 -23.09 3.69
C GLY A 4 4.85 -24.38 4.13
N PHE A 5 5.58 -24.36 5.24
CA PHE A 5 6.24 -25.55 5.80
C PHE A 5 5.24 -26.63 6.22
N LEU A 6 4.11 -26.24 6.82
CA LEU A 6 3.04 -27.17 7.19
C LEU A 6 2.44 -27.80 5.93
N THR A 7 2.17 -27.00 4.91
CA THR A 7 1.61 -27.48 3.63
C THR A 7 2.54 -28.50 2.98
N PHE A 8 3.82 -28.17 2.81
CA PHE A 8 4.79 -29.10 2.22
C PHE A 8 5.06 -30.31 3.10
N GLY A 9 5.05 -30.17 4.43
CA GLY A 9 5.13 -31.30 5.36
C GLY A 9 3.95 -32.27 5.18
N ALA A 10 2.73 -31.75 5.10
CA ALA A 10 1.54 -32.54 4.81
C ALA A 10 1.61 -33.19 3.43
N LEU A 11 2.08 -32.47 2.40
CA LEU A 11 2.27 -33.02 1.06
C LEU A 11 3.32 -34.14 1.04
N TYR A 12 4.47 -33.98 1.70
CA TYR A 12 5.48 -35.04 1.77
C TYR A 12 5.02 -36.30 2.49
N TRP A 13 4.02 -36.19 3.36
CA TRP A 13 3.38 -37.34 3.99
C TRP A 13 2.26 -37.95 3.14
N MET A 14 1.37 -37.11 2.61
CA MET A 14 0.15 -37.52 1.92
C MET A 14 0.41 -37.95 0.48
N TRP A 15 1.27 -37.23 -0.24
CA TRP A 15 1.50 -37.44 -1.67
C TRP A 15 2.03 -38.85 -1.99
N PRO A 16 3.06 -39.38 -1.31
CA PRO A 16 3.51 -40.74 -1.58
C PRO A 16 2.44 -41.80 -1.33
N ARG A 17 1.54 -41.57 -0.34
CA ARG A 17 0.43 -42.48 -0.02
C ARG A 17 -0.61 -42.52 -1.13
N ILE A 18 -1.01 -41.35 -1.65
CA ILE A 18 -1.95 -41.23 -2.78
C ILE A 18 -1.43 -41.98 -4.02
N TYR A 19 -0.12 -41.93 -4.27
CA TYR A 19 0.50 -42.61 -5.42
C TYR A 19 1.04 -44.01 -5.10
N ARG A 20 0.79 -44.53 -3.88
CA ARG A 20 1.24 -45.86 -3.41
C ARG A 20 2.74 -46.12 -3.68
N THR A 21 3.57 -45.11 -3.42
CA THR A 21 5.02 -45.16 -3.60
C THR A 21 5.74 -44.54 -2.41
N GLU A 22 7.06 -44.65 -2.37
CA GLU A 22 7.87 -43.81 -1.50
C GLU A 22 8.14 -42.43 -2.15
N LEU A 23 8.50 -41.46 -1.32
CA LEU A 23 8.94 -40.15 -1.78
C LEU A 23 10.18 -40.29 -2.67
N TYR A 24 10.17 -39.67 -3.85
CA TYR A 24 11.25 -39.77 -4.85
C TYR A 24 12.64 -39.53 -4.27
N SER A 25 12.81 -38.48 -3.46
CA SER A 25 14.06 -38.24 -2.74
C SER A 25 13.85 -37.55 -1.39
N ARG A 26 14.26 -38.24 -0.31
CA ARG A 26 14.31 -37.64 1.04
C ARG A 26 15.40 -36.56 1.14
N GLN A 27 16.49 -36.70 0.39
CA GLN A 27 17.55 -35.69 0.33
C GLN A 27 17.04 -34.39 -0.29
N LEU A 28 16.28 -34.45 -1.40
CA LEU A 28 15.68 -33.25 -2.00
C LEU A 28 14.67 -32.58 -1.06
N ALA A 29 13.91 -33.35 -0.30
CA ALA A 29 13.02 -32.79 0.72
C ALA A 29 13.79 -32.08 1.83
N ASN A 30 14.92 -32.64 2.29
CA ASN A 30 15.80 -31.98 3.26
C ASN A 30 16.43 -30.70 2.69
N VAL A 31 16.88 -30.72 1.44
CA VAL A 31 17.42 -29.53 0.76
C VAL A 31 16.35 -28.45 0.65
N HIS A 32 15.12 -28.80 0.22
CA HIS A 32 14.00 -27.86 0.21
C HIS A 32 13.74 -27.28 1.60
N PHE A 33 13.71 -28.11 2.66
CA PHE A 33 13.50 -27.65 4.02
C PHE A 33 14.55 -26.61 4.44
N TRP A 34 15.84 -26.88 4.18
CA TRP A 34 16.93 -25.97 4.54
C TRP A 34 16.94 -24.70 3.69
N LEU A 35 16.69 -24.79 2.39
CA LEU A 35 16.57 -23.62 1.51
C LEU A 35 15.39 -22.73 1.93
N GLY A 36 14.25 -23.32 2.27
CA GLY A 36 13.11 -22.58 2.79
C GLY A 36 13.42 -21.92 4.15
N THR A 37 14.13 -22.63 5.04
CA THR A 37 14.45 -22.14 6.39
C THR A 37 15.44 -20.99 6.31
N LEU A 38 16.55 -21.18 5.59
CA LEU A 38 17.55 -20.14 5.33
C LEU A 38 16.91 -18.97 4.57
N GLY A 39 16.08 -19.24 3.58
CA GLY A 39 15.36 -18.22 2.82
C GLY A 39 14.51 -17.32 3.72
N ILE A 40 13.77 -17.90 4.68
CA ILE A 40 13.01 -17.12 5.67
C ILE A 40 13.95 -16.33 6.58
N VAL A 41 15.04 -16.90 7.07
CA VAL A 41 15.98 -16.21 7.97
C VAL A 41 16.61 -15.01 7.27
N PHE A 42 17.13 -15.20 6.05
CA PHE A 42 17.70 -14.12 5.22
C PHE A 42 16.66 -13.10 4.77
N TYR A 43 15.36 -13.44 4.80
CA TYR A 43 14.30 -12.47 4.55
C TYR A 43 13.91 -11.69 5.82
N ALA A 44 13.67 -12.39 6.93
CA ALA A 44 13.10 -11.81 8.14
C ALA A 44 14.12 -10.98 8.92
N VAL A 45 15.34 -11.50 9.14
CA VAL A 45 16.35 -10.82 9.97
C VAL A 45 16.70 -9.43 9.40
N PRO A 46 17.04 -9.28 8.11
CA PRO A 46 17.34 -7.95 7.57
C PRO A 46 16.11 -7.06 7.50
N MET A 47 14.89 -7.62 7.40
CA MET A 47 13.66 -6.83 7.43
C MET A 47 13.44 -6.16 8.80
N TYR A 48 13.58 -6.90 9.90
CA TYR A 48 13.50 -6.33 11.25
C TYR A 48 14.63 -5.34 11.50
N TRP A 49 15.86 -5.69 11.11
CA TRP A 49 17.02 -4.83 11.29
C TRP A 49 16.91 -3.51 10.53
N ALA A 50 16.42 -3.56 9.28
CA ALA A 50 16.13 -2.37 8.48
C ALA A 50 15.09 -1.48 9.16
N GLY A 51 14.01 -2.07 9.67
CA GLY A 51 12.96 -1.35 10.39
C GLY A 51 13.50 -0.62 11.63
N TRP A 52 14.31 -1.29 12.45
CA TRP A 52 14.93 -0.66 13.62
C TRP A 52 15.92 0.42 13.25
N THR A 53 16.80 0.16 12.29
CA THR A 53 17.82 1.11 11.84
C THR A 53 17.14 2.39 11.31
N GLN A 54 16.17 2.23 10.42
CA GLN A 54 15.43 3.35 9.84
C GLN A 54 14.65 4.13 10.90
N ALA A 55 13.98 3.45 11.85
CA ALA A 55 13.24 4.10 12.93
C ALA A 55 14.15 4.89 13.89
N MET A 56 15.36 4.37 14.19
CA MET A 56 16.33 5.08 15.01
C MET A 56 16.85 6.33 14.28
N MET A 57 17.24 6.20 13.02
CA MET A 57 17.71 7.34 12.21
C MET A 57 16.65 8.43 12.06
N TRP A 58 15.38 8.06 11.86
CA TRP A 58 14.30 9.05 11.74
C TRP A 58 14.09 9.89 12.99
N LYS A 59 14.33 9.29 14.16
CA LYS A 59 14.08 9.89 15.49
C LYS A 59 15.32 10.54 16.09
N GLU A 60 16.47 10.47 15.43
CA GLU A 60 17.71 11.01 15.95
C GLU A 60 17.78 12.53 15.78
N PHE A 61 18.00 13.23 16.90
CA PHE A 61 18.15 14.68 16.93
C PHE A 61 19.57 15.05 17.38
N THR A 62 20.11 16.12 16.78
CA THR A 62 21.35 16.75 17.24
C THR A 62 21.11 17.50 18.56
N PRO A 63 22.16 17.81 19.35
CA PRO A 63 22.04 18.61 20.57
C PRO A 63 21.36 19.97 20.35
N GLU A 64 21.48 20.53 19.15
CA GLU A 64 20.87 21.80 18.72
C GLU A 64 19.37 21.66 18.40
N GLY A 65 18.82 20.45 18.46
CA GLY A 65 17.39 20.19 18.29
C GLY A 65 16.95 19.99 16.84
N THR A 66 17.88 19.87 15.89
CA THR A 66 17.60 19.53 14.48
C THR A 66 17.69 18.03 14.23
N LEU A 67 17.13 17.53 13.12
CA LEU A 67 17.23 16.11 12.77
C LEU A 67 18.64 15.78 12.27
N ALA A 68 19.29 14.80 12.88
CA ALA A 68 20.62 14.34 12.46
C ALA A 68 20.59 13.81 11.01
N TRP A 69 19.50 13.12 10.65
CA TRP A 69 19.25 12.59 9.30
C TRP A 69 18.12 13.36 8.62
N GLY A 70 18.33 14.66 8.36
CA GLY A 70 17.33 15.53 7.74
C GLY A 70 16.92 15.09 6.33
N ASN A 71 17.89 14.63 5.52
CA ASN A 71 17.62 14.06 4.21
C ASN A 71 17.06 12.64 4.35
N PHE A 72 15.84 12.42 3.86
CA PHE A 72 15.18 11.12 3.93
C PHE A 72 15.97 10.03 3.19
N LEU A 73 16.62 10.38 2.08
CA LEU A 73 17.32 9.44 1.21
C LEU A 73 18.47 8.73 1.93
N ASP A 74 19.16 9.40 2.87
CA ASP A 74 20.28 8.79 3.61
C ASP A 74 19.83 7.57 4.40
N THR A 75 18.62 7.62 4.99
CA THR A 75 18.05 6.50 5.74
C THR A 75 17.73 5.31 4.83
N VAL A 76 17.32 5.58 3.59
CA VAL A 76 17.00 4.57 2.58
C VAL A 76 18.26 3.92 2.03
N LEU A 77 19.30 4.72 1.77
CA LEU A 77 20.59 4.23 1.30
C LEU A 77 21.26 3.31 2.34
N GLN A 78 21.11 3.64 3.63
CA GLN A 78 21.66 2.82 4.71
C GLN A 78 21.04 1.41 4.79
N ILE A 79 19.75 1.28 4.49
CA ILE A 79 19.05 -0.02 4.52
C ILE A 79 19.06 -0.75 3.16
N LYS A 80 19.55 -0.12 2.09
CA LYS A 80 19.65 -0.73 0.76
C LYS A 80 20.36 -2.09 0.74
N PRO A 81 21.48 -2.32 1.47
CA PRO A 81 22.09 -3.64 1.55
C PRO A 81 21.16 -4.72 2.13
N MET A 82 20.28 -4.34 3.07
CA MET A 82 19.34 -5.27 3.69
C MET A 82 18.26 -5.72 2.69
N TYR A 83 17.90 -4.87 1.72
CA TYR A 83 17.03 -5.29 0.61
C TYR A 83 17.67 -6.35 -0.28
N ALA A 84 18.98 -6.26 -0.54
CA ALA A 84 19.69 -7.27 -1.31
C ALA A 84 19.72 -8.62 -0.59
N ILE A 85 19.98 -8.64 0.72
CA ILE A 85 19.94 -9.88 1.53
C ILE A 85 18.53 -10.47 1.53
N ARG A 86 17.49 -9.64 1.58
CA ARG A 86 16.09 -10.10 1.48
C ARG A 86 15.79 -10.71 0.11
N ALA A 87 16.28 -10.11 -0.97
CA ALA A 87 16.11 -10.65 -2.32
C ALA A 87 16.80 -12.02 -2.46
N LEU A 88 17.99 -12.18 -1.86
CA LEU A 88 18.66 -13.48 -1.75
C LEU A 88 17.79 -14.49 -0.98
N GLY A 89 17.26 -14.11 0.19
CA GLY A 89 16.37 -14.96 0.98
C GLY A 89 15.11 -15.40 0.22
N GLY A 90 14.48 -14.48 -0.50
CA GLY A 90 13.34 -14.77 -1.38
C GLY A 90 13.70 -15.72 -2.52
N THR A 91 14.88 -15.55 -3.13
CA THR A 91 15.37 -16.43 -4.19
C THR A 91 15.63 -17.84 -3.68
N LEU A 92 16.28 -17.99 -2.52
CA LEU A 92 16.49 -19.29 -1.87
C LEU A 92 15.16 -19.99 -1.58
N PHE A 93 14.18 -19.25 -1.05
CA PHE A 93 12.85 -19.78 -0.76
C PHE A 93 12.14 -20.24 -2.05
N PHE A 94 12.19 -19.42 -3.11
CA PHE A 94 11.59 -19.75 -4.40
C PHE A 94 12.21 -20.99 -5.05
N VAL A 95 13.54 -21.08 -5.08
CA VAL A 95 14.26 -22.28 -5.55
C VAL A 95 13.89 -23.50 -4.71
N GLY A 96 13.78 -23.35 -3.39
CA GLY A 96 13.29 -24.40 -2.49
C GLY A 96 11.91 -24.91 -2.89
N VAL A 97 10.95 -24.01 -3.17
CA VAL A 97 9.60 -24.37 -3.63
C VAL A 97 9.65 -25.15 -4.95
N LEU A 98 10.46 -24.70 -5.92
CA LEU A 98 10.63 -25.42 -7.20
C LEU A 98 11.16 -26.84 -6.99
N LEU A 99 12.17 -27.02 -6.13
CA LEU A 99 12.68 -28.35 -5.77
C LEU A 99 11.63 -29.20 -5.07
N GLY A 100 10.83 -28.58 -4.19
CA GLY A 100 9.75 -29.27 -3.48
C GLY A 100 8.68 -29.78 -4.44
N VAL A 101 8.23 -28.94 -5.37
CA VAL A 101 7.28 -29.32 -6.43
C VAL A 101 7.87 -30.38 -7.34
N TYR A 102 9.13 -30.25 -7.77
CA TYR A 102 9.82 -31.25 -8.58
C TYR A 102 9.84 -32.62 -7.89
N ASN A 103 10.16 -32.66 -6.59
CA ASN A 103 10.20 -33.91 -5.84
C ASN A 103 8.81 -34.58 -5.76
N LEU A 104 7.75 -33.79 -5.52
CA LEU A 104 6.37 -34.29 -5.51
C LEU A 104 5.94 -34.79 -6.90
N PHE A 105 6.31 -34.07 -7.96
CA PHE A 105 6.01 -34.47 -9.33
C PHE A 105 6.70 -35.79 -9.71
N LYS A 106 7.99 -35.94 -9.40
CA LYS A 106 8.72 -37.20 -9.62
C LYS A 106 8.14 -38.34 -8.79
N THR A 107 7.69 -38.07 -7.57
CA THR A 107 7.00 -39.05 -6.73
C THR A 107 5.71 -39.53 -7.41
N ALA A 108 4.91 -38.61 -7.96
CA ALA A 108 3.71 -38.98 -8.70
C ALA A 108 4.00 -39.85 -9.94
N GLN A 109 5.09 -39.53 -10.67
CA GLN A 109 5.50 -40.31 -11.84
C GLN A 109 6.00 -41.73 -11.53
N GLN A 110 6.53 -41.96 -10.32
CA GLN A 110 7.00 -43.29 -9.91
C GLN A 110 5.87 -44.22 -9.50
N GLY A 111 4.79 -43.65 -8.96
CA GLY A 111 3.69 -44.39 -8.39
C GLY A 111 2.51 -44.58 -9.34
N SER A 112 1.45 -45.14 -8.79
CA SER A 112 0.14 -45.25 -9.46
C SER A 112 -0.91 -44.59 -8.58
N PHE A 113 -1.64 -43.65 -9.17
CA PHE A 113 -2.65 -42.87 -8.47
C PHE A 113 -3.78 -43.79 -7.98
N LEU A 114 -4.07 -43.74 -6.67
CA LEU A 114 -5.23 -44.36 -6.07
C LEU A 114 -6.37 -43.34 -6.06
N ALA A 115 -7.34 -43.50 -6.96
CA ALA A 115 -8.47 -42.58 -7.08
C ALA A 115 -9.47 -42.73 -5.93
N ASP A 116 -9.76 -43.97 -5.54
CA ASP A 116 -10.74 -44.30 -4.52
C ASP A 116 -10.15 -45.31 -3.53
N GLU A 117 -10.24 -44.98 -2.24
CA GLU A 117 -9.94 -45.88 -1.14
C GLU A 117 -11.22 -46.08 -0.32
N THR A 118 -11.57 -47.33 -0.04
CA THR A 118 -12.73 -47.64 0.80
C THR A 118 -12.43 -47.22 2.23
N ALA A 119 -12.88 -46.02 2.60
CA ALA A 119 -12.76 -45.49 3.95
C ALA A 119 -14.01 -45.84 4.76
N GLU A 120 -13.86 -46.71 5.74
CA GLU A 120 -14.90 -46.93 6.76
C GLU A 120 -14.57 -46.09 7.99
N ALA A 121 -15.44 -45.13 8.31
CA ALA A 121 -15.35 -44.44 9.58
C ALA A 121 -15.92 -45.35 10.67
N PRO A 122 -15.28 -45.44 11.86
CA PRO A 122 -15.86 -46.15 12.99
C PRO A 122 -17.26 -45.61 13.26
N ALA A 123 -18.20 -46.50 13.60
CA ALA A 123 -19.56 -46.11 13.90
C ALA A 123 -19.55 -45.00 14.95
N ARG A 124 -20.20 -43.87 14.65
CA ARG A 124 -20.26 -42.71 15.55
C ARG A 124 -20.81 -43.16 16.89
N GLU A 125 -19.96 -43.14 17.93
CA GLU A 125 -20.40 -43.42 19.29
C GLU A 125 -21.55 -42.48 19.66
N ARG A 126 -22.62 -43.05 20.24
CA ARG A 126 -23.70 -42.22 20.79
C ARG A 126 -23.08 -41.38 21.90
N LEU A 127 -23.11 -40.06 21.74
CA LEU A 127 -22.61 -39.12 22.75
C LEU A 127 -23.19 -39.51 24.13
N PRO A 128 -22.36 -39.62 25.18
CA PRO A 128 -22.86 -39.94 26.51
C PRO A 128 -23.91 -38.91 26.93
N ALA A 129 -24.97 -39.36 27.58
CA ALA A 129 -26.08 -38.50 28.02
C ALA A 129 -25.64 -37.39 28.99
N LYS A 130 -24.46 -37.52 29.59
CA LYS A 130 -23.82 -36.50 30.44
C LYS A 130 -22.55 -35.99 29.79
N THR A 131 -22.49 -34.67 29.64
CA THR A 131 -21.29 -33.91 29.32
C THR A 131 -20.20 -34.23 30.38
N PRO A 132 -18.99 -34.68 29.99
CA PRO A 132 -17.88 -34.90 30.90
C PRO A 132 -17.63 -33.69 31.81
N ALA A 133 -17.30 -33.93 33.09
CA ALA A 133 -17.19 -32.89 34.12
C ALA A 133 -16.11 -31.82 33.86
N ASN A 134 -15.14 -32.10 32.97
CA ASN A 134 -14.05 -31.20 32.61
C ASN A 134 -14.23 -30.54 31.23
N GLU A 135 -15.46 -30.45 30.71
CA GLU A 135 -15.69 -29.74 29.45
C GLU A 135 -15.77 -28.23 29.63
N TYR A 136 -15.07 -27.52 28.75
CA TYR A 136 -15.17 -26.07 28.70
C TYR A 136 -16.56 -25.61 28.27
N TRP A 137 -16.97 -24.45 28.79
CA TRP A 137 -18.29 -23.84 28.57
C TRP A 137 -18.64 -23.59 27.10
N HIS A 138 -17.66 -23.51 26.19
CA HIS A 138 -17.86 -23.22 24.77
C HIS A 138 -18.00 -24.47 23.88
N ARG A 139 -17.87 -25.69 24.44
CA ARG A 139 -17.93 -26.95 23.66
C ARG A 139 -19.24 -27.13 22.90
N TRP A 140 -20.34 -26.58 23.39
CA TRP A 140 -21.63 -26.66 22.70
C TRP A 140 -21.62 -25.97 21.33
N ILE A 141 -20.80 -24.92 21.17
CA ILE A 141 -20.60 -24.19 19.91
C ILE A 141 -19.64 -24.97 18.98
N GLU A 142 -18.48 -25.40 19.50
CA GLU A 142 -17.43 -26.07 18.72
C GLU A 142 -17.88 -27.38 18.08
N ARG A 143 -18.78 -28.10 18.75
CA ARG A 143 -19.29 -29.39 18.28
C ARG A 143 -20.21 -29.29 17.06
N ARG A 144 -20.69 -28.09 16.74
CA ARG A 144 -21.67 -27.85 15.68
C ARG A 144 -21.15 -26.80 14.72
N PRO A 145 -20.63 -27.20 13.53
CA PRO A 145 -20.03 -26.28 12.57
C PRO A 145 -20.93 -25.09 12.22
N MET A 146 -22.25 -25.31 12.06
CA MET A 146 -23.21 -24.22 11.78
C MET A 146 -23.36 -23.23 12.94
N GLN A 147 -23.27 -23.68 14.19
CA GLN A 147 -23.33 -22.78 15.36
C GLN A 147 -22.04 -21.97 15.47
N MET A 148 -20.88 -22.60 15.26
CA MET A 148 -19.59 -21.91 15.22
C MET A 148 -19.55 -20.86 14.11
N LEU A 149 -20.03 -21.19 12.90
CA LEU A 149 -20.14 -20.25 11.79
C LEU A 149 -21.03 -19.06 12.14
N LEU A 150 -22.23 -19.31 12.69
CA LEU A 150 -23.17 -18.25 13.05
C LEU A 150 -22.55 -17.30 14.08
N TRP A 151 -22.04 -17.83 15.19
CA TRP A 151 -21.50 -17.00 16.28
C TRP A 151 -20.23 -16.25 15.88
N SER A 152 -19.32 -16.88 15.13
CA SER A 152 -18.12 -16.19 14.62
C SER A 152 -18.48 -15.08 13.64
N THR A 153 -19.46 -15.30 12.76
CA THR A 153 -19.97 -14.27 11.83
C THR A 153 -20.56 -13.09 12.59
N ILE A 154 -21.40 -13.35 13.60
CA ILE A 154 -21.97 -12.30 14.45
C ILE A 154 -20.86 -11.49 15.15
N LEU A 155 -19.87 -12.17 15.72
CA LEU A 155 -18.77 -11.50 16.43
C LEU A 155 -17.95 -10.58 15.51
N ILE A 156 -17.62 -11.06 14.30
CA ILE A 156 -16.92 -10.26 13.28
C ILE A 156 -17.78 -9.09 12.83
N ALA A 157 -19.08 -9.32 12.60
CA ALA A 157 -20.02 -8.29 12.19
C ALA A 157 -20.15 -7.17 13.25
N ILE A 158 -20.18 -7.52 14.54
CA ILE A 158 -20.20 -6.52 15.62
C ILE A 158 -18.96 -5.62 15.55
N GLY A 159 -17.77 -6.20 15.35
CA GLY A 159 -16.54 -5.41 15.18
C GLY A 159 -16.63 -4.42 14.01
N GLY A 160 -17.11 -4.89 12.86
CA GLY A 160 -17.32 -4.03 11.69
C GLY A 160 -18.37 -2.94 11.92
N ILE A 161 -19.49 -3.27 12.57
CA ILE A 161 -20.55 -2.33 12.91
C ILE A 161 -20.02 -1.23 13.84
N VAL A 162 -19.36 -1.60 14.93
CA VAL A 162 -18.87 -0.65 15.93
C VAL A 162 -17.79 0.27 15.36
N GLN A 163 -16.95 -0.22 14.45
CA GLN A 163 -15.87 0.59 13.86
C GLN A 163 -16.35 1.47 12.69
N ILE A 164 -17.22 0.97 11.81
CA ILE A 164 -17.57 1.63 10.54
C ILE A 164 -18.82 2.52 10.69
N ILE A 165 -19.88 2.01 11.32
CA ILE A 165 -21.19 2.71 11.31
C ILE A 165 -21.11 4.08 11.98
N PRO A 166 -20.52 4.25 13.18
CA PRO A 166 -20.42 5.57 13.80
C PRO A 166 -19.69 6.59 12.91
N MET A 167 -18.61 6.19 12.24
CA MET A 167 -17.83 7.08 11.39
C MET A 167 -18.55 7.51 10.12
N VAL A 168 -19.43 6.65 9.56
CA VAL A 168 -20.17 6.94 8.32
C VAL A 168 -21.40 7.81 8.59
N PHE A 169 -22.10 7.60 9.71
CA PHE A 169 -23.41 8.22 9.97
C PHE A 169 -23.37 9.39 10.95
N ILE A 170 -22.31 9.56 11.75
CA ILE A 170 -22.22 10.62 12.74
C ILE A 170 -21.30 11.73 12.20
N GLU A 171 -21.89 12.73 11.55
CA GLU A 171 -21.12 13.83 10.93
C GLU A 171 -20.24 14.61 11.93
N SER A 172 -20.64 14.68 13.20
CA SER A 172 -19.83 15.34 14.24
C SER A 172 -18.51 14.63 14.54
N GLN A 173 -18.34 13.37 14.11
CA GLN A 173 -17.09 12.62 14.21
C GLN A 173 -16.12 12.89 13.06
N VAL A 174 -16.57 13.59 12.00
CA VAL A 174 -15.73 13.95 10.85
C VAL A 174 -15.43 15.45 10.92
N PRO A 175 -14.24 15.86 11.42
CA PRO A 175 -13.87 17.26 11.48
C PRO A 175 -13.82 17.85 10.07
N LYS A 176 -14.61 18.89 9.81
CA LYS A 176 -14.55 19.63 8.54
C LYS A 176 -13.66 20.85 8.76
N ILE A 177 -12.66 21.03 7.91
CA ILE A 177 -11.82 22.23 7.91
C ILE A 177 -12.36 23.15 6.82
N SER A 178 -12.77 24.37 7.20
CA SER A 178 -13.46 25.30 6.29
C SER A 178 -12.60 25.76 5.11
N THR A 179 -11.28 25.73 5.25
CA THR A 179 -10.34 26.14 4.20
C THR A 179 -10.08 25.05 3.17
N VAL A 180 -10.44 23.79 3.44
CA VAL A 180 -10.22 22.67 2.52
C VAL A 180 -11.24 22.74 1.39
N GLN A 181 -10.76 22.93 0.17
CA GLN A 181 -11.56 22.97 -1.05
C GLN A 181 -11.42 21.66 -1.85
N PRO A 182 -12.43 21.28 -2.65
CA PRO A 182 -12.30 20.21 -3.63
C PRO A 182 -11.08 20.43 -4.55
N TYR A 183 -10.48 19.34 -5.03
CA TYR A 183 -9.45 19.41 -6.06
C TYR A 183 -9.96 20.15 -7.29
N THR A 184 -9.10 20.95 -7.92
CA THR A 184 -9.41 21.45 -9.26
C THR A 184 -9.48 20.27 -10.25
N PRO A 185 -10.15 20.43 -11.39
CA PRO A 185 -10.25 19.38 -12.41
C PRO A 185 -8.89 18.84 -12.90
N LEU A 186 -7.85 19.68 -12.98
CA LEU A 186 -6.51 19.23 -13.35
C LEU A 186 -5.83 18.47 -12.20
N GLU A 187 -5.92 18.97 -10.96
CA GLU A 187 -5.41 18.28 -9.77
C GLU A 187 -6.08 16.91 -9.59
N LEU A 188 -7.39 16.81 -9.85
CA LEU A 188 -8.12 15.55 -9.81
C LEU A 188 -7.57 14.55 -10.84
N THR A 189 -7.27 15.02 -12.05
CA THR A 189 -6.67 14.18 -13.09
C THR A 189 -5.24 13.77 -12.72
N GLY A 190 -4.45 14.70 -12.17
CA GLY A 190 -3.10 14.41 -11.64
C GLY A 190 -3.10 13.41 -10.50
N ARG A 191 -4.11 13.46 -9.64
CA ARG A 191 -4.34 12.49 -8.57
C ARG A 191 -4.65 11.10 -9.12
N ASP A 192 -5.44 11.01 -10.17
CA ASP A 192 -5.73 9.73 -10.83
C ASP A 192 -4.47 9.15 -11.49
N ILE A 193 -3.62 10.00 -12.08
CA ILE A 193 -2.29 9.59 -12.58
C ILE A 193 -1.42 9.12 -11.41
N TYR A 194 -1.37 9.83 -10.29
CA TYR A 194 -0.63 9.42 -9.09
C TYR A 194 -1.07 8.04 -8.58
N ILE A 195 -2.37 7.71 -8.68
CA ILE A 195 -2.90 6.39 -8.38
C ILE A 195 -2.45 5.36 -9.42
N ARG A 196 -2.59 5.69 -10.72
CA ARG A 196 -2.24 4.81 -11.85
C ARG A 196 -0.77 4.40 -11.83
N GLU A 197 0.12 5.35 -11.56
CA GLU A 197 1.57 5.13 -11.46
C GLU A 197 1.98 4.41 -10.16
N GLY A 198 1.05 4.21 -9.21
CA GLY A 198 1.32 3.48 -7.98
C GLY A 198 2.20 4.24 -6.98
N CYS A 199 2.26 5.57 -7.07
CA CYS A 199 3.09 6.42 -6.21
C CYS A 199 2.84 6.18 -4.71
N VAL A 200 1.58 5.89 -4.34
CA VAL A 200 1.15 5.54 -2.97
C VAL A 200 1.88 4.31 -2.37
N GLY A 201 2.45 3.44 -3.21
CA GLY A 201 3.25 2.29 -2.77
C GLY A 201 4.63 2.67 -2.22
N CYS A 202 5.13 3.87 -2.57
CA CYS A 202 6.42 4.39 -2.14
C CYS A 202 6.31 5.63 -1.25
N HIS A 203 5.26 6.43 -1.44
CA HIS A 203 5.06 7.71 -0.78
C HIS A 203 3.76 7.68 0.02
N SER A 204 3.88 8.02 1.31
CA SER A 204 2.71 8.28 2.14
C SER A 204 2.25 9.73 1.99
N GLN A 205 1.01 9.94 2.37
CA GLN A 205 0.39 11.25 2.48
C GLN A 205 -0.33 11.32 3.83
N MET A 206 0.42 11.09 4.92
CA MET A 206 -0.10 11.10 6.28
C MET A 206 1.04 11.33 7.28
N ILE A 207 1.20 12.58 7.70
CA ILE A 207 2.19 12.98 8.69
C ILE A 207 1.63 12.69 10.09
N ARG A 208 2.37 11.90 10.86
CA ARG A 208 1.98 11.49 12.21
C ARG A 208 2.29 12.59 13.23
N PRO A 209 1.56 12.67 14.37
CA PRO A 209 1.77 13.70 15.39
C PRO A 209 2.96 13.38 16.30
N PHE A 210 4.13 13.15 15.70
CA PHE A 210 5.41 12.99 16.40
C PHE A 210 6.35 14.13 16.06
N ARG A 211 7.21 14.52 17.01
CA ARG A 211 8.15 15.64 16.82
C ARG A 211 9.07 15.43 15.61
N ASP A 212 9.59 14.23 15.40
CA ASP A 212 10.47 13.87 14.28
C ASP A 212 9.78 13.97 12.92
N GLU A 213 8.48 13.66 12.86
CA GLU A 213 7.66 13.81 11.66
C GLU A 213 7.39 15.28 11.38
N THR A 214 7.00 16.03 12.42
CA THR A 214 6.61 17.43 12.24
C THR A 214 7.78 18.33 11.87
N VAL A 215 8.97 18.05 12.42
CA VAL A 215 10.20 18.77 12.03
C VAL A 215 10.62 18.44 10.59
N ARG A 216 10.38 17.21 10.12
CA ARG A 216 10.80 16.76 8.78
C ARG A 216 9.86 17.25 7.67
N TYR A 217 8.55 17.18 7.92
CA TYR A 217 7.53 17.38 6.88
C TYR A 217 6.65 18.61 7.11
N GLY A 218 6.61 19.15 8.33
CA GLY A 218 5.70 20.23 8.72
C GLY A 218 4.53 19.74 9.56
N GLU A 219 3.45 20.52 9.63
CA GLU A 219 2.32 20.22 10.52
C GLU A 219 1.73 18.82 10.26
N TYR A 220 1.43 18.09 11.34
CA TYR A 220 0.83 16.75 11.26
C TYR A 220 -0.52 16.80 10.52
N SER A 221 -0.89 15.68 9.89
CA SER A 221 -2.10 15.62 9.09
C SER A 221 -3.35 15.56 9.96
N LYS A 222 -4.37 16.33 9.59
CA LYS A 222 -5.70 16.33 10.21
C LYS A 222 -6.67 15.53 9.34
N SER A 223 -7.59 14.80 9.98
CA SER A 223 -8.57 13.97 9.26
C SER A 223 -9.43 14.77 8.28
N GLY A 224 -9.76 16.02 8.63
CA GLY A 224 -10.58 16.89 7.78
C GLY A 224 -9.95 17.32 6.46
N GLU A 225 -8.63 17.16 6.30
CA GLU A 225 -7.95 17.49 5.05
C GLU A 225 -8.21 16.44 3.96
N TYR A 226 -8.58 15.21 4.35
CA TYR A 226 -8.83 14.08 3.43
C TYR A 226 -10.31 13.93 3.05
N ILE A 227 -11.18 14.86 3.46
CA ILE A 227 -12.63 14.72 3.29
C ILE A 227 -13.08 14.54 1.84
N TYR A 228 -12.30 15.05 0.88
CA TYR A 228 -12.58 14.91 -0.55
C TYR A 228 -11.82 13.77 -1.22
N ASP A 229 -10.95 13.05 -0.50
CA ASP A 229 -10.15 11.97 -1.06
C ASP A 229 -10.96 10.69 -1.22
N ARG A 230 -11.18 10.29 -2.48
CA ARG A 230 -11.85 9.04 -2.84
C ARG A 230 -11.04 8.32 -3.92
N PRO A 231 -10.42 7.15 -3.62
CA PRO A 231 -10.15 6.60 -2.27
C PRO A 231 -9.07 7.40 -1.53
N PHE A 232 -8.93 7.28 -0.22
CA PHE A 232 -7.84 7.92 0.52
C PHE A 232 -6.44 7.47 0.03
N LEU A 233 -5.44 8.36 0.10
CA LEU A 233 -4.06 8.09 -0.35
C LEU A 233 -3.00 8.18 0.76
N TRP A 234 -3.39 7.95 2.02
CA TRP A 234 -2.53 8.05 3.20
C TRP A 234 -1.21 7.27 3.08
N GLY A 235 -1.21 6.19 2.31
CA GLY A 235 -0.06 5.30 2.12
C GLY A 235 0.15 4.37 3.31
N SER A 236 0.94 3.32 3.09
CA SER A 236 1.26 2.29 4.10
C SER A 236 2.75 2.00 4.22
N LYS A 237 3.56 2.63 3.35
CA LYS A 237 5.00 2.43 3.25
C LYS A 237 5.67 3.74 2.82
N ARG A 238 6.90 3.95 3.30
CA ARG A 238 7.77 5.06 2.90
C ARG A 238 9.09 4.52 2.35
N THR A 239 9.13 4.35 1.03
CA THR A 239 10.38 4.17 0.29
C THR A 239 10.92 5.51 -0.17
N GLY A 240 10.04 6.45 -0.52
CA GLY A 240 10.32 7.88 -0.58
C GLY A 240 9.73 8.63 0.61
N PRO A 241 9.97 9.94 0.72
CA PRO A 241 9.42 10.79 1.79
C PRO A 241 7.88 10.86 1.74
N ASP A 242 7.28 11.30 2.84
CA ASP A 242 5.87 11.70 2.87
C ASP A 242 5.66 12.96 2.00
N LEU A 243 4.60 12.97 1.20
CA LEU A 243 4.30 14.03 0.24
C LEU A 243 3.17 14.96 0.69
N TRP A 244 2.57 14.76 1.87
CA TRP A 244 1.36 15.49 2.24
C TRP A 244 1.55 17.01 2.32
N ARG A 245 2.77 17.48 2.55
CA ARG A 245 3.13 18.91 2.65
C ARG A 245 4.07 19.34 1.53
N GLU A 246 4.00 18.67 0.39
CA GLU A 246 4.84 18.97 -0.77
C GLU A 246 4.46 20.27 -1.46
N GLY A 247 3.20 20.72 -1.32
CA GLY A 247 2.69 21.91 -1.98
C GLY A 247 3.48 23.18 -1.64
N GLY A 248 4.09 23.77 -2.68
CA GLY A 248 4.95 24.94 -2.60
C GLY A 248 6.32 24.70 -1.96
N ARG A 249 6.70 23.44 -1.70
CA ARG A 249 8.03 23.08 -1.17
C ARG A 249 9.10 23.13 -2.26
N ASN A 250 8.76 22.60 -3.44
CA ASN A 250 9.62 22.59 -4.62
C ASN A 250 8.90 23.27 -5.79
N PRO A 251 9.62 23.97 -6.70
CA PRO A 251 9.02 24.61 -7.86
C PRO A 251 8.61 23.57 -8.93
N ASP A 252 7.75 23.99 -9.87
CA ASP A 252 7.26 23.13 -10.96
C ASP A 252 8.40 22.51 -11.78
N LEU A 253 9.44 23.30 -12.12
CA LEU A 253 10.64 22.77 -12.81
C LEU A 253 11.34 21.67 -12.01
N TRP A 254 11.38 21.76 -10.68
CA TRP A 254 11.97 20.70 -9.86
C TRP A 254 11.15 19.42 -9.99
N HIS A 255 9.82 19.51 -9.93
CA HIS A 255 8.94 18.34 -10.12
C HIS A 255 9.08 17.76 -11.52
N TYR A 256 9.15 18.61 -12.55
CA TYR A 256 9.40 18.19 -13.93
C TYR A 256 10.71 17.40 -14.03
N ASN A 257 11.83 17.99 -13.62
CA ASN A 257 13.14 17.34 -13.68
C ASN A 257 13.21 16.08 -12.81
N HIS A 258 12.57 16.09 -11.64
CA HIS A 258 12.53 14.92 -10.76
C HIS A 258 11.72 13.77 -11.37
N MET A 259 10.65 14.04 -12.11
CA MET A 259 9.91 12.99 -12.82
C MET A 259 10.69 12.48 -14.03
N MET A 260 11.40 13.35 -14.77
CA MET A 260 12.23 12.93 -15.90
C MET A 260 13.41 12.07 -15.47
N ASP A 261 14.16 12.53 -14.47
CA ASP A 261 15.25 11.79 -13.85
C ASP A 261 15.39 12.19 -12.37
N PRO A 262 14.89 11.36 -11.44
CA PRO A 262 14.96 11.63 -10.01
C PRO A 262 16.39 11.84 -9.48
N THR A 263 17.41 11.33 -10.18
CA THR A 263 18.82 11.43 -9.75
C THR A 263 19.40 12.82 -9.99
N THR A 264 18.82 13.61 -10.88
CA THR A 264 19.26 14.98 -11.18
C THR A 264 18.98 15.94 -10.02
N THR A 265 17.83 15.79 -9.37
CA THR A 265 17.44 16.63 -8.23
C THR A 265 17.76 15.99 -6.88
N SER A 266 17.83 14.65 -6.84
CA SER A 266 18.17 13.87 -5.63
C SER A 266 19.22 12.80 -5.97
N PRO A 267 20.52 13.11 -5.87
CA PRO A 267 21.59 12.17 -6.24
C PRO A 267 21.47 10.84 -5.50
N ARG A 268 21.51 9.73 -6.25
CA ARG A 268 21.29 8.34 -5.77
C ARG A 268 19.85 8.02 -5.37
N SER A 269 18.87 8.80 -5.83
CA SER A 269 17.46 8.43 -5.71
C SER A 269 17.21 7.01 -6.24
N ILE A 270 16.32 6.29 -5.56
CA ILE A 270 15.86 4.96 -5.97
C ILE A 270 14.44 5.00 -6.58
N MET A 271 13.88 6.20 -6.73
CA MET A 271 12.61 6.39 -7.42
C MET A 271 12.79 6.07 -8.91
N PRO A 272 11.86 5.33 -9.54
CA PRO A 272 11.85 5.14 -10.98
C PRO A 272 11.68 6.47 -11.71
N PRO A 273 12.29 6.66 -12.90
CA PRO A 273 11.97 7.79 -13.76
C PRO A 273 10.60 7.58 -14.44
N TYR A 274 9.89 8.68 -14.68
CA TYR A 274 8.56 8.74 -15.31
C TYR A 274 8.54 9.67 -16.56
N PRO A 275 9.46 9.52 -17.53
CA PRO A 275 9.52 10.38 -18.70
C PRO A 275 8.28 10.26 -19.60
N HIS A 276 7.58 9.11 -19.57
CA HIS A 276 6.35 8.89 -20.32
C HIS A 276 5.25 9.91 -19.98
N LEU A 277 5.26 10.51 -18.79
CA LEU A 277 4.30 11.55 -18.41
C LEU A 277 4.46 12.83 -19.24
N ALA A 278 5.67 13.11 -19.75
CA ALA A 278 5.92 14.23 -20.65
C ALA A 278 5.58 13.88 -22.12
N GLU A 279 5.44 12.60 -22.45
CA GLU A 279 5.15 12.12 -23.80
C GLU A 279 3.65 11.87 -24.01
N GLN A 280 2.97 11.32 -23.00
CA GLN A 280 1.57 10.90 -23.05
C GLN A 280 0.61 12.09 -23.05
N GLU A 281 -0.43 12.00 -23.88
CA GLU A 281 -1.49 13.01 -23.98
C GLU A 281 -2.43 12.96 -22.76
N LEU A 282 -2.80 14.13 -22.28
CA LEU A 282 -3.73 14.34 -21.17
C LEU A 282 -5.17 14.07 -21.62
N ASP A 283 -5.72 12.95 -21.20
CA ASP A 283 -7.12 12.60 -21.44
C ASP A 283 -8.07 13.22 -20.39
N LEU A 284 -8.87 14.19 -20.83
CA LEU A 284 -9.88 14.88 -20.02
C LEU A 284 -11.31 14.42 -20.32
N SER A 285 -11.51 13.41 -21.18
CA SER A 285 -12.83 12.99 -21.65
C SER A 285 -13.77 12.54 -20.53
N SER A 286 -13.21 11.85 -19.53
CA SER A 286 -13.96 11.32 -18.36
C SER A 286 -14.16 12.33 -17.24
N LEU A 287 -13.58 13.53 -17.34
CA LEU A 287 -13.58 14.51 -16.26
C LEU A 287 -14.99 15.02 -15.88
N PRO A 288 -15.92 15.31 -16.81
CA PRO A 288 -17.29 15.71 -16.47
C PRO A 288 -18.04 14.64 -15.67
N ASP A 289 -17.89 13.38 -16.04
CA ASP A 289 -18.53 12.24 -15.36
C ASP A 289 -17.95 12.04 -13.96
N LYS A 290 -16.63 12.19 -13.79
CA LYS A 290 -15.95 12.14 -12.49
C LYS A 290 -16.44 13.25 -11.55
N ILE A 291 -16.52 14.50 -12.02
CA ILE A 291 -17.06 15.62 -11.25
C ILE A 291 -18.51 15.34 -10.83
N THR A 292 -19.32 14.82 -11.75
CA THR A 292 -20.71 14.44 -11.45
C THR A 292 -20.78 13.35 -10.39
N ALA A 293 -19.93 12.33 -10.48
CA ALA A 293 -19.85 11.24 -9.50
C ALA A 293 -19.40 11.75 -8.12
N LEU A 294 -18.34 12.57 -8.05
CA LEU A 294 -17.86 13.15 -6.80
C LEU A 294 -18.90 14.06 -6.14
N ARG A 295 -19.64 14.84 -6.93
CA ARG A 295 -20.76 15.64 -6.45
C ARG A 295 -21.85 14.77 -5.81
N LYS A 296 -22.21 13.64 -6.45
CA LYS A 296 -23.15 12.66 -5.87
C LYS A 296 -22.63 12.05 -4.56
N LEU A 297 -21.31 11.95 -4.41
CA LEU A 297 -20.64 11.46 -3.20
C LEU A 297 -20.38 12.54 -2.14
N GLY A 298 -20.92 13.75 -2.35
CA GLY A 298 -20.88 14.85 -1.37
C GLY A 298 -19.71 15.83 -1.50
N THR A 299 -18.90 15.74 -2.56
CA THR A 299 -17.87 16.77 -2.84
C THR A 299 -18.56 18.05 -3.35
N PRO A 300 -18.33 19.22 -2.72
CA PRO A 300 -19.07 20.46 -3.01
C PRO A 300 -18.56 21.18 -4.27
N TYR A 301 -18.54 20.51 -5.42
CA TYR A 301 -18.39 21.20 -6.70
C TYR A 301 -19.63 22.06 -6.98
N THR A 302 -19.43 23.21 -7.61
CA THR A 302 -20.53 24.10 -7.99
C THR A 302 -21.52 23.40 -8.92
N ARG A 303 -22.78 23.86 -8.92
CA ARG A 303 -23.80 23.31 -9.80
C ARG A 303 -23.38 23.50 -11.26
N ASP A 304 -23.57 22.46 -12.07
CA ASP A 304 -23.20 22.42 -13.49
C ASP A 304 -21.69 22.60 -13.79
N PHE A 305 -20.81 22.43 -12.79
CA PHE A 305 -19.35 22.56 -12.95
C PHE A 305 -18.77 21.58 -13.99
N GLU A 306 -19.40 20.42 -14.18
CA GLU A 306 -19.04 19.41 -15.19
C GLU A 306 -18.95 19.99 -16.61
N LYS A 307 -19.70 21.06 -16.92
CA LYS A 307 -19.69 21.74 -18.23
C LYS A 307 -18.42 22.57 -18.45
N TYR A 308 -17.81 23.06 -17.37
CA TYR A 308 -16.64 23.94 -17.40
C TYR A 308 -15.37 23.25 -16.93
N ALA A 309 -15.47 22.03 -16.37
CA ALA A 309 -14.35 21.30 -15.79
C ALA A 309 -13.17 21.11 -16.75
N VAL A 310 -13.45 20.75 -18.01
CA VAL A 310 -12.41 20.56 -19.04
C VAL A 310 -11.72 21.88 -19.39
N ALA A 311 -12.49 22.97 -19.55
CA ALA A 311 -11.93 24.29 -19.84
C ALA A 311 -11.05 24.78 -18.67
N ASN A 312 -11.52 24.58 -17.44
CA ASN A 312 -10.77 24.93 -16.23
C ASN A 312 -9.46 24.12 -16.12
N ALA A 313 -9.50 22.80 -16.38
CA ALA A 313 -8.30 21.96 -16.40
C ALA A 313 -7.28 22.45 -17.44
N ARG A 314 -7.73 22.75 -18.66
CA ARG A 314 -6.87 23.25 -19.74
C ARG A 314 -6.25 24.60 -19.42
N GLU A 315 -6.97 25.48 -18.75
CA GLU A 315 -6.44 26.78 -18.33
C GLU A 315 -5.33 26.63 -17.29
N GLN A 316 -5.55 25.80 -16.27
CA GLN A 316 -4.51 25.51 -15.27
C GLN A 316 -3.29 24.82 -15.91
N ALA A 317 -3.52 23.91 -16.86
CA ALA A 317 -2.45 23.20 -17.56
C ALA A 317 -1.57 24.14 -18.37
N LYS A 318 -2.17 25.12 -19.06
CA LYS A 318 -1.44 26.18 -19.77
C LYS A 318 -0.59 27.01 -18.82
N THR A 319 -1.13 27.41 -17.67
CA THR A 319 -0.37 28.19 -16.68
C THR A 319 0.87 27.44 -16.21
N ILE A 320 0.75 26.15 -15.89
CA ILE A 320 1.90 25.33 -15.49
C ILE A 320 2.89 25.15 -16.64
N ALA A 321 2.41 24.89 -17.86
CA ALA A 321 3.28 24.76 -19.04
C ALA A 321 4.05 26.06 -19.33
N LEU A 322 3.40 27.22 -19.19
CA LEU A 322 4.04 28.53 -19.33
C LEU A 322 5.12 28.74 -18.26
N HIS A 323 4.83 28.40 -16.99
CA HIS A 323 5.84 28.48 -15.93
C HIS A 323 7.06 27.60 -16.20
N LEU A 324 6.84 26.39 -16.72
CA LEU A 324 7.93 25.48 -17.11
C LEU A 324 8.74 26.03 -18.30
N ALA A 325 8.06 26.61 -19.29
CA ALA A 325 8.70 27.23 -20.45
C ALA A 325 9.56 28.44 -20.05
N ASP A 326 9.05 29.31 -19.17
CA ASP A 326 9.78 30.45 -18.60
C ASP A 326 11.02 30.02 -17.81
N GLN A 327 10.98 28.81 -17.24
CA GLN A 327 12.08 28.19 -16.50
C GLN A 327 13.03 27.36 -17.39
N GLY A 328 12.84 27.39 -18.71
CA GLY A 328 13.77 26.86 -19.70
C GLY A 328 13.44 25.47 -20.25
N VAL A 329 12.27 24.90 -19.93
CA VAL A 329 11.79 23.66 -20.55
C VAL A 329 11.32 23.96 -21.97
N LYS A 330 11.91 23.29 -22.98
CA LYS A 330 11.67 23.58 -24.41
C LYS A 330 10.69 22.63 -25.08
N ASP A 331 10.03 21.77 -24.32
CA ASP A 331 9.12 20.78 -24.86
C ASP A 331 7.81 21.45 -25.27
N GLU A 332 7.52 21.41 -26.58
CA GLU A 332 6.31 22.03 -27.13
C GLU A 332 5.06 21.22 -26.75
N GLY A 333 3.97 21.92 -26.41
CA GLY A 333 2.67 21.31 -26.15
C GLY A 333 2.52 20.62 -24.79
N LEU A 334 3.38 20.94 -23.82
CA LEU A 334 3.33 20.40 -22.45
C LEU A 334 1.96 20.58 -21.78
N GLU A 335 1.20 21.61 -22.13
CA GLU A 335 -0.16 21.83 -21.61
C GLU A 335 -1.14 20.71 -21.96
N ASN A 336 -0.82 19.88 -22.96
CA ASN A 336 -1.60 18.70 -23.34
C ASN A 336 -0.99 17.40 -22.81
N LYS A 337 0.05 17.44 -21.96
CA LYS A 337 0.74 16.25 -21.45
C LYS A 337 0.33 15.92 -20.03
N GLU A 338 0.46 14.67 -19.64
CA GLU A 338 0.08 14.23 -18.29
C GLU A 338 0.95 14.83 -17.16
N ILE A 339 2.19 15.20 -17.48
CA ILE A 339 3.14 15.78 -16.51
C ILE A 339 2.61 17.05 -15.84
N VAL A 340 1.88 17.92 -16.54
CA VAL A 340 1.33 19.14 -15.92
C VAL A 340 0.21 18.80 -14.93
N ALA A 341 -0.54 17.72 -15.16
CA ALA A 341 -1.57 17.28 -14.24
C ALA A 341 -0.98 16.75 -12.93
N ILE A 342 0.07 15.91 -13.00
CA ILE A 342 0.69 15.41 -11.77
C ILE A 342 1.41 16.51 -10.98
N ILE A 343 2.02 17.49 -11.66
CA ILE A 343 2.60 18.67 -11.01
C ILE A 343 1.51 19.47 -10.30
N ALA A 344 0.36 19.72 -10.96
CA ALA A 344 -0.77 20.39 -10.33
C ALA A 344 -1.22 19.70 -9.04
N TYR A 345 -1.34 18.37 -9.08
CA TYR A 345 -1.71 17.58 -7.90
C TYR A 345 -0.68 17.68 -6.77
N LEU A 346 0.62 17.54 -7.07
CA LEU A 346 1.67 17.61 -6.06
C LEU A 346 1.75 19.00 -5.42
N GLN A 347 1.59 20.07 -6.21
CA GLN A 347 1.57 21.44 -5.72
C GLN A 347 0.38 21.75 -4.81
N ARG A 348 -0.70 20.98 -4.94
CA ARG A 348 -1.90 21.12 -4.11
C ARG A 348 -1.77 20.48 -2.73
N LEU A 349 -0.84 19.55 -2.53
CA LEU A 349 -0.77 18.75 -1.30
C LEU A 349 -0.46 19.58 -0.07
N GLY A 350 -1.41 19.61 0.86
CA GLY A 350 -1.27 20.23 2.18
C GLY A 350 -1.24 21.76 2.19
N THR A 351 -1.69 22.41 1.12
CA THR A 351 -1.75 23.88 1.04
C THR A 351 -2.96 24.48 1.75
N ASP A 352 -4.08 23.74 1.87
CA ASP A 352 -5.33 24.25 2.45
C ASP A 352 -5.21 24.75 3.89
N ILE A 353 -4.28 24.18 4.67
CA ILE A 353 -4.07 24.58 6.07
C ILE A 353 -3.24 25.86 6.20
N LYS A 354 -2.59 26.31 5.12
CA LYS A 354 -1.80 27.55 5.10
C LYS A 354 -2.67 28.79 4.84
N VAL A 355 -3.88 28.59 4.33
CA VAL A 355 -4.84 29.67 4.06
C VAL A 355 -5.42 30.11 5.40
N GLN A 356 -5.20 31.38 5.78
CA GLN A 356 -5.88 31.93 6.94
C GLN A 356 -7.39 31.99 6.64
N PRO A 357 -8.27 31.51 7.53
CA PRO A 357 -9.69 31.65 7.32
C PRO A 357 -10.03 33.13 7.24
N THR A 358 -10.60 33.56 6.12
CA THR A 358 -11.27 34.86 6.05
C THR A 358 -12.39 34.83 7.08
N VAL A 359 -12.23 35.58 8.17
CA VAL A 359 -13.29 35.78 9.16
C VAL A 359 -14.41 36.51 8.42
N SER A 360 -15.44 35.78 8.01
CA SER A 360 -16.69 36.38 7.57
C SER A 360 -17.39 36.91 8.82
N GLU A 361 -17.42 38.25 8.97
CA GLU A 361 -18.29 38.95 9.92
C GLU A 361 -19.78 38.68 9.66
#